data_AF-A0A238BK45-F1
#
_entry.id   AF-A0A238BK45-F1
#
_cell.length_a   1.000
_cell.length_b   1.000
_cell.length_c   1.000
_cell.angle_alpha   90.00
_cell.angle_beta   90.00
_cell.angle_gamma   90.00
#
_symmetry.space_group_name_H-M   'P 1'
#
loop_
_entity.id
_entity.type
_entity.pdbx_description
1 polymer ?
#
loop_
_entity_poly.entity_id
_entity_poly.type
_entity_poly.pdbx_seq_one_letter_code
_entity_poly.pdbx_strand_id
1 'polypeptide(L)'
;MLGLTIKLFIFLQTMFYFPRQDKLPKLDLWGFCSVEHKYTPGECFDPAVTEKIKETIMSFKEQNIPRIVHLQHLPDENVVGYSLIRIYKECARATLVQNFTRSEQLENFLTSTIWEKLNTGHYGQVDEAWRIFYASIMMCKAVRLKFEKQIQEALHACDMGLIMGRDIDGFALSKFAQHLHSCLPEPSTPISLKTQKHLQSPAPLPNSVYVDVYELPSFEEMLKIIEIQKPVVIRGLVNQWPAFTKW
;
A
#
# COMPACT_ATOMS: atom_id res chain seq x y z
N MET A 1 -13.00 -0.12 -21.23
CA MET A 1 -13.55 0.52 -20.02
C MET A 1 -14.96 0.02 -19.67
N LEU A 2 -15.97 0.08 -20.56
CA LEU A 2 -17.31 -0.49 -20.28
C LEU A 2 -17.31 -1.98 -19.87
N GLY A 3 -16.37 -2.76 -20.40
CA GLY A 3 -16.26 -4.19 -20.07
C GLY A 3 -15.84 -4.47 -18.62
N LEU A 4 -15.11 -3.56 -17.95
CA LEU A 4 -14.70 -3.76 -16.55
C LEU A 4 -15.89 -3.57 -15.61
N THR A 5 -16.72 -2.54 -15.86
CA THR A 5 -17.90 -2.20 -15.06
C THR A 5 -18.97 -3.30 -15.08
N ILE A 6 -19.22 -3.91 -16.24
CA ILE A 6 -20.16 -5.05 -16.38
C ILE A 6 -19.61 -6.31 -15.71
N LYS A 7 -18.29 -6.55 -15.81
CA LYS A 7 -17.62 -7.66 -15.12
C LYS A 7 -17.69 -7.52 -13.61
N LEU A 8 -17.61 -6.30 -13.09
CA LEU A 8 -17.62 -6.01 -11.66
C LEU A 8 -19.00 -6.16 -11.00
N PHE A 9 -20.07 -5.84 -11.74
CA PHE A 9 -21.45 -5.98 -11.24
C PHE A 9 -21.80 -7.42 -10.86
N ILE A 10 -21.31 -8.40 -11.64
CA ILE A 10 -21.53 -9.83 -11.38
C ILE A 10 -20.77 -10.31 -10.15
N PHE A 11 -19.58 -9.77 -9.90
CA PHE A 11 -18.78 -10.10 -8.70
C PHE A 11 -19.32 -9.48 -7.42
N LEU A 12 -20.04 -8.36 -7.50
CA LEU A 12 -20.69 -7.79 -6.32
C LEU A 12 -21.95 -8.55 -5.92
N GLN A 13 -22.58 -9.28 -6.85
CA GLN A 13 -23.75 -10.14 -6.61
C GLN A 13 -23.38 -11.60 -6.29
N THR A 14 -22.35 -12.15 -6.93
CA THR A 14 -21.84 -13.49 -6.63
C THR A 14 -20.92 -13.42 -5.42
N MET A 15 -20.99 -14.35 -4.47
CA MET A 15 -20.06 -14.43 -3.32
C MET A 15 -18.64 -14.85 -3.74
N PHE A 16 -18.18 -14.39 -4.90
CA PHE A 16 -16.91 -14.80 -5.46
C PHE A 16 -15.76 -13.98 -4.86
N TYR A 17 -14.94 -14.64 -4.04
CA TYR A 17 -13.76 -14.06 -3.41
C TYR A 17 -12.61 -13.96 -4.42
N PHE A 18 -12.14 -12.75 -4.73
CA PHE A 18 -10.97 -12.61 -5.59
C PHE A 18 -9.78 -13.26 -4.88
N PRO A 19 -9.05 -14.22 -5.46
CA PRO A 19 -7.98 -14.95 -4.77
C PRO A 19 -6.74 -14.09 -4.59
N ARG A 20 -5.94 -14.30 -3.52
CA ARG A 20 -4.64 -13.63 -3.41
C ARG A 20 -3.76 -13.96 -4.61
N GLN A 21 -2.92 -13.01 -5.02
CA GLN A 21 -2.06 -13.19 -6.20
C GLN A 21 -1.16 -14.43 -6.10
N ASP A 22 -0.64 -14.74 -4.90
CA ASP A 22 0.18 -15.93 -4.65
C ASP A 22 -0.61 -17.25 -4.76
N LYS A 23 -1.94 -17.18 -4.68
CA LYS A 23 -2.85 -18.33 -4.79
C LYS A 23 -3.44 -18.50 -6.19
N LEU A 24 -3.36 -17.48 -7.05
CA LEU A 24 -3.88 -17.52 -8.43
C LEU A 24 -3.42 -18.75 -9.23
N PRO A 25 -2.14 -19.18 -9.20
CA PRO A 25 -1.70 -20.34 -9.99
C PRO A 25 -2.26 -21.69 -9.50
N LYS A 26 -2.80 -21.75 -8.28
CA LYS A 26 -3.24 -22.98 -7.61
C LYS A 26 -4.77 -23.07 -7.46
N LEU A 27 -5.53 -22.22 -8.17
CA LEU A 27 -6.98 -22.26 -8.08
C LEU A 27 -7.54 -23.46 -8.82
N ASP A 28 -8.41 -24.19 -8.12
CA ASP A 28 -9.17 -25.31 -8.70
C ASP A 28 -10.04 -24.88 -9.89
N LEU A 29 -10.40 -23.58 -9.98
CA LEU A 29 -11.07 -22.96 -11.14
C LEU A 29 -10.37 -23.22 -12.48
N TRP A 30 -9.04 -23.38 -12.48
CA TRP A 30 -8.28 -23.68 -13.70
C TRP A 30 -8.42 -25.14 -14.14
N GLY A 31 -8.88 -26.03 -13.25
CA GLY A 31 -9.02 -27.47 -13.49
C GLY A 31 -10.42 -27.96 -13.89
N PHE A 32 -11.43 -27.09 -13.97
CA PHE A 32 -12.83 -27.46 -14.30
C PHE A 32 -13.07 -27.92 -15.75
N CYS A 33 -12.04 -28.31 -16.50
CA CYS A 33 -12.16 -28.62 -17.92
C CYS A 33 -12.92 -29.92 -18.26
N SER A 34 -13.41 -30.72 -17.29
CA SER A 34 -13.79 -32.10 -17.63
C SER A 34 -14.73 -32.84 -16.68
N VAL A 35 -15.52 -32.19 -15.83
CA VAL A 35 -16.47 -32.94 -14.97
C VAL A 35 -17.89 -32.45 -15.21
N GLU A 36 -18.75 -33.35 -15.70
CA GLU A 36 -20.21 -33.18 -15.84
C GLU A 36 -20.86 -32.94 -14.47
N HIS A 37 -20.67 -31.76 -13.91
CA HIS A 37 -21.45 -31.32 -12.76
C HIS A 37 -22.81 -30.88 -13.28
N LYS A 38 -23.88 -31.44 -12.71
CA LYS A 38 -25.21 -30.86 -12.88
C LYS A 38 -25.17 -29.44 -12.31
N TYR A 39 -25.42 -28.44 -13.14
CA TYR A 39 -25.47 -27.04 -12.73
C TYR A 39 -26.82 -26.43 -13.13
N THR A 40 -27.24 -25.42 -12.38
CA THR A 40 -28.37 -24.56 -12.77
C THR A 40 -27.82 -23.38 -13.58
N PRO A 41 -28.41 -23.03 -14.74
CA PRO A 41 -27.99 -21.86 -15.49
C PRO A 41 -27.98 -20.59 -14.63
N GLY A 42 -26.89 -19.81 -14.68
CA GLY A 42 -26.69 -18.60 -13.89
C GLY A 42 -26.05 -18.80 -12.51
N GLU A 43 -25.82 -20.04 -12.06
CA GLU A 43 -25.08 -20.31 -10.81
C GLU A 43 -23.56 -20.24 -11.00
N CYS A 44 -22.80 -20.25 -9.90
CA CYS A 44 -21.34 -20.13 -9.91
C CYS A 44 -20.62 -21.25 -10.69
N PHE A 45 -21.26 -22.41 -10.85
CA PHE A 45 -20.73 -23.57 -11.59
C PHE A 45 -21.23 -23.64 -13.04
N ASP A 46 -22.06 -22.69 -13.48
CA ASP A 46 -22.39 -22.56 -14.90
C ASP A 46 -21.10 -22.24 -15.69
N PRO A 47 -20.77 -23.00 -16.75
CA PRO A 47 -19.60 -22.75 -17.59
C PRO A 47 -19.50 -21.31 -18.09
N ALA A 48 -20.62 -20.67 -18.45
CA ALA A 48 -20.63 -19.29 -18.93
C ALA A 48 -20.28 -18.29 -17.80
N VAL A 49 -20.76 -18.55 -16.58
CA VAL A 49 -20.42 -17.74 -15.39
C VAL A 49 -18.96 -17.97 -15.00
N THR A 50 -18.51 -19.22 -15.02
CA THR A 50 -17.13 -19.62 -14.70
C THR A 50 -16.13 -18.97 -15.65
N GLU A 51 -16.43 -18.95 -16.95
CA GLU A 51 -15.56 -18.30 -17.94
C GLU A 51 -15.51 -16.79 -17.73
N LYS A 52 -16.66 -16.17 -17.46
CA LYS A 52 -16.73 -14.75 -17.13
C LYS A 52 -15.95 -14.39 -15.86
N ILE A 53 -15.97 -15.26 -14.86
CA ILE A 53 -15.17 -15.15 -13.64
C ILE A 53 -13.68 -15.21 -13.99
N LYS A 54 -13.24 -16.21 -14.77
CA LYS A 54 -11.83 -16.36 -15.21
C LYS A 54 -11.36 -15.13 -15.97
N GLU A 55 -12.12 -14.65 -16.94
CA GLU A 55 -11.79 -13.45 -17.70
C GLU A 55 -11.63 -12.21 -16.80
N THR A 56 -12.47 -12.10 -15.77
CA THR A 56 -12.40 -10.97 -14.82
C THR A 56 -11.15 -11.08 -13.95
N ILE A 57 -10.83 -12.28 -13.45
CA ILE A 57 -9.60 -12.55 -12.70
C ILE A 57 -8.36 -12.18 -13.53
N MET A 58 -8.33 -12.59 -14.80
CA MET A 58 -7.23 -12.30 -15.71
C MET A 58 -7.10 -10.79 -15.99
N SER A 59 -8.21 -10.10 -16.23
CA SER A 59 -8.20 -8.65 -16.46
C SER A 59 -7.68 -7.85 -15.26
N PHE A 60 -8.01 -8.27 -14.03
CA PHE A 60 -7.48 -7.66 -12.82
C PHE A 60 -5.99 -7.96 -12.62
N LYS A 61 -5.57 -9.19 -12.94
CA LYS A 61 -4.16 -9.60 -12.90
C LYS A 61 -3.33 -8.79 -13.88
N GLU A 62 -3.80 -8.61 -15.11
CA GLU A 62 -3.14 -7.79 -16.15
C GLU A 62 -2.98 -6.34 -15.73
N GLN A 63 -4.00 -5.77 -15.10
CA GLN A 63 -3.98 -4.39 -14.61
C GLN A 63 -3.33 -4.26 -13.22
N ASN A 64 -2.83 -5.37 -12.65
CA ASN A 64 -2.30 -5.47 -11.31
C ASN A 64 -3.21 -4.80 -10.24
N ILE A 65 -4.54 -4.87 -10.40
CA ILE A 65 -5.48 -4.20 -9.51
C ILE A 65 -5.56 -4.98 -8.17
N PRO A 66 -5.26 -4.33 -7.03
CA PRO A 66 -5.39 -4.91 -5.70
C PRO A 66 -6.83 -5.29 -5.35
N ARG A 67 -6.98 -6.25 -4.43
CA ARG A 67 -8.28 -6.82 -4.04
C ARG A 67 -9.02 -5.96 -3.02
N ILE A 68 -9.20 -4.68 -3.32
CA ILE A 68 -9.59 -3.65 -2.34
C ILE A 68 -10.86 -3.99 -1.53
N VAL A 69 -11.86 -4.66 -2.11
CA VAL A 69 -13.06 -5.10 -1.36
C VAL A 69 -12.73 -6.09 -0.24
N HIS A 70 -11.74 -6.96 -0.44
CA HIS A 70 -11.38 -8.02 0.51
C HIS A 70 -10.51 -7.52 1.66
N LEU A 71 -9.87 -6.36 1.50
CA LEU A 71 -9.04 -5.77 2.55
C LEU A 71 -9.87 -5.38 3.78
N GLN A 72 -11.20 -5.28 3.64
CA GLN A 72 -12.13 -5.04 4.76
C GLN A 72 -12.03 -6.08 5.89
N HIS A 73 -11.50 -7.28 5.60
CA HIS A 73 -11.38 -8.38 6.56
C HIS A 73 -10.01 -8.48 7.23
N LEU A 74 -9.06 -7.60 6.87
CA LEU A 74 -7.73 -7.58 7.45
C LEU A 74 -7.64 -6.85 8.80
N PRO A 75 -8.24 -5.66 8.99
CA PRO A 75 -8.15 -4.97 10.29
C PRO A 75 -9.02 -5.66 11.34
N ASP A 76 -8.59 -5.61 12.60
CA ASP A 76 -9.38 -6.10 13.73
C ASP A 76 -10.60 -5.20 13.94
N GLU A 77 -11.80 -5.80 13.80
CA GLU A 77 -13.08 -5.12 13.97
C GLU A 77 -13.27 -4.58 15.39
N ASN A 78 -12.73 -5.23 16.42
CA ASN A 78 -12.87 -4.79 17.80
C ASN A 78 -12.08 -3.51 18.08
N VAL A 79 -11.02 -3.26 17.30
CA VAL A 79 -10.16 -2.08 17.43
C VAL A 79 -10.67 -0.94 16.55
N VAL A 80 -10.91 -1.22 15.27
CA VAL A 80 -11.27 -0.20 14.27
C VAL A 80 -12.77 0.15 14.34
N GLY A 81 -13.61 -0.82 14.66
CA GLY A 81 -15.05 -0.67 14.70
C GLY A 81 -15.73 -1.00 13.36
N TYR A 82 -16.80 -1.77 13.44
CA TYR A 82 -17.60 -2.23 12.29
C TYR A 82 -18.10 -1.08 11.39
N SER A 83 -18.48 0.06 11.99
CA SER A 83 -18.98 1.22 11.23
C SER A 83 -17.95 1.76 10.24
N LEU A 84 -16.68 1.85 10.62
CA LEU A 84 -15.62 2.31 9.73
C LEU A 84 -15.31 1.28 8.64
N ILE A 85 -15.26 0.00 9.00
CA ILE A 85 -15.07 -1.11 8.04
C ILE A 85 -16.20 -1.13 7.01
N ARG A 86 -17.45 -0.89 7.43
CA ARG A 86 -18.60 -0.79 6.52
C ARG A 86 -18.47 0.41 5.57
N ILE A 87 -18.00 1.56 6.07
CA ILE A 87 -17.75 2.74 5.21
C ILE A 87 -16.64 2.43 4.19
N TYR A 88 -15.58 1.73 4.62
CA TYR A 88 -14.53 1.26 3.72
C TYR A 88 -15.06 0.32 2.64
N LYS A 89 -15.92 -0.63 2.99
CA LYS A 89 -16.56 -1.53 2.02
C LYS A 89 -17.29 -0.75 0.93
N GLU A 90 -18.04 0.27 1.31
CA GLU A 90 -18.74 1.14 0.35
C GLU A 90 -17.77 2.00 -0.48
N CYS A 91 -16.66 2.44 0.12
CA CYS A 91 -15.57 3.12 -0.58
C CYS A 91 -14.97 2.23 -1.67
N ALA A 92 -14.55 1.01 -1.32
CA ALA A 92 -13.99 0.04 -2.26
C ALA A 92 -14.96 -0.29 -3.40
N ARG A 93 -16.25 -0.44 -3.09
CA ARG A 93 -17.30 -0.61 -4.10
C ARG A 93 -17.40 0.59 -5.02
N ALA A 94 -17.47 1.80 -4.47
CA ALA A 94 -17.54 3.05 -5.24
C ALA A 94 -16.34 3.23 -6.17
N THR A 95 -15.12 2.91 -5.71
CA THR A 95 -13.90 2.91 -6.53
C THR A 95 -14.02 1.98 -7.72
N LEU A 96 -14.44 0.73 -7.49
CA LEU A 96 -14.48 -0.29 -8.52
C LEU A 96 -15.59 -0.04 -9.55
N VAL A 97 -16.74 0.51 -9.14
CA VAL A 97 -17.80 0.94 -10.07
C VAL A 97 -17.52 2.29 -10.73
N GLN A 98 -16.36 2.90 -10.44
CA GLN A 98 -15.91 4.20 -10.96
C GLN A 98 -16.82 5.37 -10.58
N ASN A 99 -17.49 5.28 -9.43
CA ASN A 99 -18.12 6.45 -8.81
C ASN A 99 -17.07 7.22 -8.01
N PHE A 100 -16.21 7.95 -8.73
CA PHE A 100 -15.04 8.59 -8.15
C PHE A 100 -15.39 9.66 -7.12
N THR A 101 -16.45 10.45 -7.36
CA THR A 101 -16.94 11.44 -6.39
C THR A 101 -17.30 10.79 -5.06
N ARG A 102 -18.03 9.68 -5.08
CA ARG A 102 -18.39 8.97 -3.85
C ARG A 102 -17.17 8.31 -3.20
N SER A 103 -16.31 7.70 -4.00
CA SER A 103 -15.06 7.08 -3.52
C SER A 103 -14.20 8.08 -2.78
N GLU A 104 -13.94 9.24 -3.39
CA GLU A 104 -13.12 10.31 -2.80
C GLU A 104 -13.72 10.88 -1.51
N GLN A 105 -15.04 11.12 -1.46
CA GLN A 105 -15.70 11.58 -0.23
C GLN A 105 -15.48 10.60 0.93
N LEU A 106 -15.63 9.30 0.67
CA LEU A 106 -15.46 8.26 1.68
C LEU A 106 -13.98 8.08 2.07
N GLU A 107 -13.08 8.11 1.10
CA GLU A 107 -11.62 8.09 1.32
C GLU A 107 -11.19 9.22 2.24
N ASN A 108 -11.63 10.45 1.94
CA ASN A 108 -11.24 11.65 2.70
C ASN A 108 -11.76 11.59 4.14
N PHE A 109 -13.02 11.17 4.32
CA PHE A 109 -13.60 10.97 5.66
C PHE A 109 -12.85 9.89 6.47
N LEU A 110 -12.56 8.75 5.86
CA LEU A 110 -11.84 7.67 6.53
C LEU A 110 -10.40 8.07 6.86
N THR A 111 -9.72 8.72 5.91
CA THR A 111 -8.34 9.16 6.07
C THR A 111 -8.22 10.21 7.18
N SER A 112 -9.13 11.20 7.24
CA SER A 112 -9.11 12.20 8.32
C SER A 112 -9.33 11.55 9.69
N THR A 113 -10.30 10.64 9.78
CA THR A 113 -10.60 9.92 11.03
C THR A 113 -9.41 9.08 11.53
N ILE A 114 -8.75 8.37 10.62
CA ILE A 114 -7.62 7.49 11.00
C ILE A 114 -6.35 8.29 11.23
N TRP A 115 -6.16 9.41 10.54
CA TRP A 115 -5.01 10.29 10.75
C TRP A 115 -4.89 10.69 12.22
N GLU A 116 -6.01 11.03 12.86
CA GLU A 116 -6.05 11.30 14.30
C GLU A 116 -5.57 10.10 15.12
N LYS A 117 -6.02 8.87 14.78
CA LYS A 117 -5.62 7.64 15.48
C LYS A 117 -4.14 7.31 15.32
N LEU A 118 -3.56 7.53 14.14
CA LEU A 118 -2.13 7.28 13.92
C LEU A 118 -1.23 8.31 14.63
N ASN A 119 -1.75 9.51 14.95
CA ASN A 119 -0.97 10.63 15.46
C ASN A 119 -1.34 11.06 16.90
N THR A 120 -2.05 10.22 17.67
CA THR A 120 -2.43 10.53 19.07
C THR A 120 -1.28 10.34 20.08
N GLY A 121 -0.19 9.66 19.71
CA GLY A 121 0.92 9.36 20.61
C GLY A 121 2.18 8.85 19.91
N HIS A 122 3.05 8.15 20.63
CA HIS A 122 4.25 7.56 20.03
C HIS A 122 3.84 6.53 18.97
N TYR A 123 4.30 6.71 17.73
CA TYR A 123 3.85 5.90 16.59
C TYR A 123 4.00 4.39 16.83
N GLY A 124 5.07 3.97 17.51
CA GLY A 124 5.29 2.56 17.90
C GLY A 124 4.20 1.93 18.77
N GLN A 125 3.38 2.74 19.46
CA GLN A 125 2.27 2.30 20.31
C GLN A 125 0.92 2.25 19.58
N VAL A 126 0.86 2.72 18.33
CA VAL A 126 -0.35 2.67 17.51
C VAL A 126 -0.69 1.21 17.21
N ASP A 127 -1.94 0.84 17.48
CA ASP A 127 -2.45 -0.52 17.23
C ASP A 127 -2.31 -0.89 15.75
N GLU A 128 -1.90 -2.13 15.52
CA GLU A 128 -1.64 -2.68 14.20
C GLU A 128 -2.88 -2.66 13.29
N ALA A 129 -4.08 -2.80 13.86
CA ALA A 129 -5.33 -2.74 13.12
C ALA A 129 -5.53 -1.37 12.45
N TRP A 130 -5.12 -0.26 13.09
CA TRP A 130 -5.19 1.07 12.49
C TRP A 130 -4.21 1.23 11.33
N ARG A 131 -3.01 0.66 11.43
CA ARG A 131 -2.00 0.69 10.36
C ARG A 131 -2.44 -0.11 9.14
N ILE A 132 -2.99 -1.31 9.36
CA ILE A 132 -3.58 -2.15 8.31
C ILE A 132 -4.75 -1.42 7.64
N PHE A 133 -5.62 -0.79 8.44
CA PHE A 133 -6.78 -0.10 7.92
C PHE A 133 -6.40 1.14 7.10
N TYR A 134 -5.43 1.93 7.57
CA TYR A 134 -4.88 3.05 6.81
C TYR A 134 -4.31 2.60 5.46
N ALA A 135 -3.48 1.56 5.44
CA ALA A 135 -2.94 0.99 4.20
C ALA A 135 -4.05 0.53 3.25
N SER A 136 -5.14 -0.06 3.77
CA SER A 136 -6.28 -0.51 2.98
C SER A 136 -7.02 0.65 2.30
N ILE A 137 -7.15 1.80 2.96
CA ILE A 137 -7.76 3.02 2.42
C ILE A 137 -6.85 3.67 1.39
N MET A 138 -5.56 3.78 1.70
CA MET A 138 -4.58 4.32 0.75
C MET A 138 -4.49 3.49 -0.51
N MET A 139 -4.63 2.16 -0.41
CA MET A 139 -4.77 1.28 -1.56
C MET A 139 -6.02 1.62 -2.40
N CYS A 140 -7.16 1.83 -1.74
CA CYS A 140 -8.41 2.21 -2.40
C CYS A 140 -8.25 3.53 -3.19
N LYS A 141 -7.65 4.53 -2.53
CA LYS A 141 -7.31 5.83 -3.12
C LYS A 141 -6.36 5.70 -4.30
N ALA A 142 -5.31 4.88 -4.18
CA ALA A 142 -4.36 4.66 -5.27
C ALA A 142 -5.04 4.01 -6.49
N VAL A 143 -5.95 3.05 -6.29
CA VAL A 143 -6.72 2.44 -7.38
C VAL A 143 -7.65 3.44 -8.06
N ARG A 144 -8.36 4.28 -7.28
CA ARG A 144 -9.19 5.36 -7.83
C ARG A 144 -8.36 6.30 -8.70
N LEU A 145 -7.26 6.84 -8.14
CA LEU A 145 -6.38 7.78 -8.84
C LEU A 145 -5.78 7.18 -10.11
N LYS A 146 -5.44 5.88 -10.09
CA LYS A 146 -5.04 5.16 -11.30
C LYS A 146 -6.14 5.17 -12.36
N PHE A 147 -7.39 4.90 -11.98
CA PHE A 147 -8.52 4.94 -12.91
C PHE A 147 -8.78 6.35 -13.46
N GLU A 148 -8.53 7.39 -12.67
CA GLU A 148 -8.56 8.79 -13.08
C GLU A 148 -7.32 9.23 -13.89
N LYS A 149 -6.38 8.30 -14.14
CA LYS A 149 -5.10 8.52 -14.86
C LYS A 149 -4.14 9.49 -14.15
N GLN A 150 -4.31 9.67 -12.85
CA GLN A 150 -3.43 10.44 -11.98
C GLN A 150 -2.36 9.52 -11.37
N ILE A 151 -1.42 9.06 -12.21
CA ILE A 151 -0.46 8.00 -11.85
C ILE A 151 0.50 8.45 -10.75
N GLN A 152 0.94 9.71 -10.77
CA GLN A 152 1.89 10.23 -9.78
C GLN A 152 1.23 10.34 -8.40
N GLU A 153 -0.02 10.81 -8.35
CA GLU A 153 -0.82 10.91 -7.14
C GLU A 153 -1.20 9.51 -6.61
N ALA A 154 -1.45 8.56 -7.51
CA ALA A 154 -1.67 7.16 -7.15
C ALA A 154 -0.41 6.55 -6.51
N LEU A 155 0.78 6.86 -7.05
CA LEU A 155 2.05 6.40 -6.48
C LEU A 155 2.29 7.02 -5.11
N HIS A 156 2.09 8.33 -4.98
CA HIS A 156 2.16 9.03 -3.69
C HIS A 156 1.19 8.43 -2.66
N ALA A 157 -0.02 8.05 -3.07
CA ALA A 157 -0.97 7.36 -2.20
C ALA A 157 -0.43 6.01 -1.72
N CYS A 158 0.26 5.25 -2.59
CA CYS A 158 0.93 4.01 -2.19
C CYS A 158 2.04 4.26 -1.17
N ASP A 159 2.91 5.24 -1.43
CA ASP A 159 4.03 5.58 -0.54
C ASP A 159 3.53 5.97 0.85
N MET A 160 2.49 6.80 0.91
CA MET A 160 1.85 7.17 2.18
C MET A 160 1.27 5.96 2.91
N GLY A 161 0.62 5.03 2.21
CA GLY A 161 0.10 3.80 2.80
C GLY A 161 1.20 2.86 3.33
N LEU A 162 2.36 2.82 2.66
CA LEU A 162 3.52 2.02 3.08
C LEU A 162 4.23 2.66 4.28
N ILE A 163 4.40 3.98 4.30
CA ILE A 163 5.09 4.72 5.36
C ILE A 163 4.27 4.74 6.65
N MET A 164 2.99 5.10 6.55
CA MET A 164 2.12 5.32 7.72
C MET A 164 1.33 4.08 8.13
N GLY A 165 1.23 3.10 7.24
CA GLY A 165 0.62 1.81 7.50
C GLY A 165 1.66 0.70 7.46
N ARG A 166 1.43 -0.25 6.57
CA ARG A 166 2.36 -1.32 6.22
C ARG A 166 1.97 -1.94 4.90
N ASP A 167 2.82 -2.80 4.38
CA ASP A 167 2.39 -3.64 3.28
C ASP A 167 1.48 -4.78 3.75
N ILE A 168 0.39 -4.99 3.02
CA ILE A 168 -0.71 -5.89 3.33
C ILE A 168 -0.97 -6.83 2.16
N ASP A 169 -1.69 -7.92 2.42
CA ASP A 169 -2.15 -8.86 1.39
C ASP A 169 -1.03 -9.47 0.50
N GLY A 170 0.14 -9.75 1.09
CA GLY A 170 1.25 -10.39 0.36
C GLY A 170 1.99 -9.45 -0.59
N PHE A 171 2.33 -8.27 -0.07
CA PHE A 171 2.99 -7.17 -0.77
C PHE A 171 2.15 -6.47 -1.83
N ALA A 172 0.84 -6.38 -1.61
CA ALA A 172 -0.06 -5.85 -2.62
C ALA A 172 0.24 -4.37 -2.90
N LEU A 173 0.54 -3.57 -1.87
CA LEU A 173 0.72 -2.12 -2.02
C LEU A 173 2.06 -1.82 -2.70
N SER A 174 3.15 -2.48 -2.30
CA SER A 174 4.45 -2.32 -2.98
C SER A 174 4.43 -2.83 -4.42
N LYS A 175 3.76 -3.95 -4.71
CA LYS A 175 3.61 -4.44 -6.09
C LYS A 175 2.80 -3.46 -6.96
N PHE A 176 1.76 -2.86 -6.38
CA PHE A 176 0.97 -1.86 -7.08
C PHE A 176 1.78 -0.59 -7.34
N ALA A 177 2.53 -0.10 -6.34
CA ALA A 177 3.46 1.02 -6.48
C ALA A 177 4.50 0.77 -7.58
N GLN A 178 5.11 -0.43 -7.61
CA GLN A 178 6.07 -0.82 -8.65
C GLN A 178 5.43 -0.79 -10.05
N HIS A 179 4.20 -1.29 -10.18
CA HIS A 179 3.48 -1.23 -11.45
C HIS A 179 3.17 0.22 -11.86
N LEU A 180 2.72 1.07 -10.93
CA LEU A 180 2.50 2.49 -11.21
C LEU A 180 3.80 3.19 -11.63
N HIS A 181 4.90 2.92 -10.95
CA HIS A 181 6.21 3.47 -11.27
C HIS A 181 6.66 3.07 -12.69
N SER A 182 6.42 1.83 -13.11
CA SER A 182 6.74 1.38 -14.48
C SER A 182 5.91 2.07 -15.58
N CYS A 183 4.80 2.70 -15.21
CA CYS A 183 3.98 3.50 -16.13
C CYS A 183 4.43 4.97 -16.23
N LEU A 184 5.37 5.41 -15.38
CA LEU A 184 5.91 6.76 -15.45
C LEU A 184 6.94 6.87 -16.59
N PRO A 185 7.04 8.03 -17.25
CA PRO A 185 8.07 8.24 -18.25
C PRO A 185 9.46 8.12 -17.62
N GLU A 186 10.41 7.53 -18.35
CA GLU A 186 11.80 7.54 -17.92
C GLU A 186 12.28 9.00 -17.78
N PRO A 187 13.07 9.31 -16.75
CA PRO A 187 13.58 10.66 -16.54
C PRO A 187 14.36 11.12 -17.78
N SER A 188 13.84 12.13 -18.46
CA SER A 188 14.35 12.63 -19.75
C SER A 188 15.75 13.25 -19.66
N THR A 189 16.27 13.45 -18.46
CA THR A 189 17.57 14.06 -18.21
C THR A 189 18.37 13.20 -17.23
N PRO A 190 19.60 12.78 -17.58
CA PRO A 190 20.52 12.29 -16.57
C PRO A 190 20.73 13.44 -15.58
N ILE A 191 20.39 13.19 -14.32
CA ILE A 191 20.62 14.14 -13.23
C ILE A 191 22.14 14.38 -13.19
N SER A 192 22.56 15.52 -13.75
CA SER A 192 23.93 15.96 -13.66
C SER A 192 24.17 16.35 -12.20
N LEU A 193 24.72 15.42 -11.42
CA LEU A 193 25.17 15.64 -10.03
C LEU A 193 26.33 16.65 -9.93
N LYS A 194 26.64 17.41 -11.00
CA LYS A 194 27.75 18.37 -11.07
C LYS A 194 27.52 19.64 -10.24
N THR A 195 26.40 19.78 -9.56
CA THR A 195 26.19 20.88 -8.60
C THR A 195 26.54 20.42 -7.20
N GLN A 196 27.81 20.03 -6.98
CA GLN A 196 28.41 20.10 -5.65
C GLN A 196 28.56 21.58 -5.29
N LYS A 197 27.45 22.27 -4.98
CA LYS A 197 27.56 23.43 -4.11
C LYS A 197 28.12 22.87 -2.82
N HIS A 198 29.34 23.26 -2.47
CA HIS A 198 29.92 23.03 -1.16
C HIS A 198 28.96 23.66 -0.14
N LEU A 199 28.01 22.85 0.35
CA LEU A 199 27.05 23.22 1.38
C LEU A 199 27.89 23.51 2.62
N GLN A 200 28.24 24.78 2.82
CA GLN A 200 28.81 25.21 4.08
C GLN A 200 27.81 24.88 5.17
N SER A 201 28.29 24.25 6.25
CA SER A 201 27.45 23.94 7.39
C SER A 201 26.80 25.25 7.87
N PRO A 202 25.46 25.30 8.00
CA PRO A 202 24.80 26.50 8.47
C PRO A 202 25.31 26.87 9.86
N ALA A 203 25.37 28.18 10.15
CA ALA A 203 25.77 28.65 11.47
C ALA A 203 24.80 28.12 12.54
N PRO A 204 25.28 27.75 13.74
CA PRO A 204 24.42 27.31 14.82
C PRO A 204 23.39 28.38 15.19
N LEU A 205 22.13 27.97 15.33
CA LEU A 205 21.07 28.82 15.90
C LEU A 205 21.30 29.02 17.40
N PRO A 206 20.74 30.08 18.03
CA PRO A 206 20.91 30.35 19.46
C PRO A 206 20.46 29.22 20.39
N ASN A 207 19.52 28.39 19.94
CA ASN A 207 19.01 27.22 20.67
C ASN A 207 19.72 25.91 20.31
N SER A 208 20.84 25.98 19.58
CA SER A 208 21.61 24.78 19.21
C SER A 208 22.29 24.22 20.44
N VAL A 209 22.15 22.90 20.63
CA VAL A 209 22.84 22.16 21.69
C VAL A 209 23.89 21.28 21.02
N TYR A 210 25.12 21.28 21.57
CA TYR A 210 26.16 20.39 21.10
C TYR A 210 25.79 18.94 21.39
N VAL A 211 26.00 18.09 20.40
CA VAL A 211 25.77 16.65 20.48
C VAL A 211 27.13 15.98 20.69
N ASP A 212 27.20 15.06 21.66
CA ASP A 212 28.43 14.35 21.97
C ASP A 212 28.87 13.49 20.77
N VAL A 213 30.17 13.47 20.50
CA VAL A 213 30.77 12.75 19.38
C VAL A 213 31.69 11.65 19.90
N TYR A 214 31.44 10.42 19.48
CA TYR A 214 32.22 9.23 19.84
C TYR A 214 32.88 8.64 18.59
N GLU A 215 34.18 8.37 18.65
CA GLU A 215 34.93 7.71 17.58
C GLU A 215 34.99 6.20 17.85
N LEU A 216 34.37 5.38 17.01
CA LEU A 216 34.39 3.91 17.09
C LEU A 216 34.24 3.35 18.53
N PRO A 217 33.14 3.66 19.23
CA PRO A 217 32.93 3.15 20.59
C PRO A 217 32.89 1.62 20.57
N SER A 218 33.45 1.01 21.61
CA SER A 218 33.27 -0.42 21.86
C SER A 218 31.79 -0.74 22.09
N PHE A 219 31.43 -2.02 21.99
CA PHE A 219 30.05 -2.44 22.22
C PHE A 219 29.57 -2.14 23.65
N GLU A 220 30.44 -2.27 24.65
CA GLU A 220 30.11 -1.94 26.05
C GLU A 220 29.86 -0.43 26.24
N GLU A 221 30.68 0.41 25.63
CA GLU A 221 30.47 1.87 25.63
C GLU A 221 29.19 2.24 24.89
N MET A 222 28.87 1.54 23.80
CA MET A 222 27.63 1.73 23.06
C MET A 222 26.40 1.42 23.92
N LEU A 223 26.44 0.38 24.75
CA LEU A 223 25.35 0.07 25.69
C LEU A 223 25.15 1.20 26.70
N LYS A 224 26.24 1.72 27.27
CA LYS A 224 26.19 2.88 28.20
C LYS A 224 25.63 4.13 27.52
N ILE A 225 26.02 4.38 26.26
CA ILE A 225 25.50 5.49 25.45
C ILE A 225 23.99 5.36 25.24
N ILE A 226 23.49 4.16 24.92
CA ILE A 226 22.06 3.88 24.70
C ILE A 226 21.25 4.15 25.99
N GLU A 227 21.77 3.74 27.15
CA GLU A 227 21.11 3.94 28.45
C GLU A 227 20.91 5.43 28.80
N ILE A 228 21.79 6.32 28.33
CA ILE A 228 21.72 7.76 28.57
C ILE A 228 20.52 8.40 27.85
N GLN A 229 19.97 7.75 26.82
CA GLN A 229 18.83 8.23 26.01
C GLN A 229 19.00 9.66 25.47
N LYS A 230 20.24 10.02 25.12
CA LYS A 230 20.56 11.30 24.46
C LYS A 230 21.05 11.08 23.04
N PRO A 231 20.79 12.02 22.11
CA PRO A 231 21.38 11.97 20.79
C PRO A 231 22.91 12.07 20.90
N VAL A 232 23.61 11.27 20.09
CA VAL A 232 25.08 11.29 19.96
C VAL A 232 25.44 11.09 18.48
N VAL A 233 26.66 11.48 18.09
CA VAL A 233 27.23 11.19 16.77
C VAL A 233 28.30 10.10 16.93
N ILE A 234 28.14 8.99 16.21
CA ILE A 234 29.17 7.94 16.13
C ILE A 234 29.94 8.09 14.81
N ARG A 235 31.25 8.31 14.91
CA ARG A 235 32.16 8.43 13.77
C ARG A 235 33.01 7.17 13.60
N GLY A 236 33.57 7.00 12.40
CA GLY A 236 34.48 5.90 12.07
C GLY A 236 33.79 4.57 11.70
N LEU A 237 32.57 4.31 12.18
CA LEU A 237 31.88 3.03 11.97
C LEU A 237 31.47 2.78 10.51
N VAL A 238 31.04 3.84 9.81
CA VAL A 238 30.52 3.75 8.44
C VAL A 238 31.57 4.08 7.37
N ASN A 239 32.80 4.46 7.77
CA ASN A 239 33.86 4.89 6.85
C ASN A 239 34.28 3.79 5.86
N GLN A 240 34.03 2.53 6.19
CA GLN A 240 34.33 1.37 5.34
C GLN A 240 33.16 0.94 4.46
N TRP A 241 31.99 1.60 4.55
CA TRP A 241 30.84 1.20 3.76
C TRP A 241 31.09 1.46 2.27
N PRO A 242 30.78 0.51 1.37
CA PRO A 242 30.92 0.71 -0.07
C PRO A 242 30.21 1.96 -0.59
N ALA A 243 29.14 2.39 0.07
CA ALA A 243 28.40 3.60 -0.26
C ALA A 243 29.27 4.88 -0.29
N PHE A 244 30.24 5.03 0.60
CA PHE A 244 31.15 6.20 0.62
C PHE A 244 32.18 6.21 -0.51
N THR A 245 32.34 5.08 -1.22
CA THR A 245 33.23 4.97 -2.37
C THR A 245 32.50 4.95 -3.71
N LYS A 246 31.24 4.48 -3.70
CA LYS A 246 30.46 4.25 -4.92
C LYS A 246 29.49 5.39 -5.24
N TRP A 247 29.05 6.16 -4.24
CA TRP A 247 28.09 7.26 -4.36
C TRP A 247 28.74 8.57 -3.93
#